data_AF-A0AAJ0UCE0-F1
#
_entry.id   AF-A0AAJ0UCE0-F1
#
_cell.length_a   1.000
_cell.length_b   1.000
_cell.length_c   1.000
_cell.angle_alpha   90.00
_cell.angle_beta   90.00
_cell.angle_gamma   90.00
#
_symmetry.space_group_name_H-M   'P 1'
#
loop_
_entity.id
_entity.type
_entity.pdbx_description
1 polymer ?
#
loop_
_entity_poly.entity_id
_entity_poly.type
_entity_poly.pdbx_seq_one_letter_code
_entity_poly.pdbx_strand_id
1 'polypeptide(L)'
;MSLAEVDPAPWSAQRSAVEQPQRTGEAETRRALHICNVCGYCNGLCPVFDAAKRRPLLAAGDRDQLANLCHHCRSCLYACQYAPPHPFALNLPRALARTRAESYARHAWPQPFVRSFAHPHRAALLASLITTLALLALVLIEVPVARLWAVHQGPGAFYQVLPWGWMVLLAGLALGWSLLALGVGLRRFWRASAGTAEAVADAAWDDRLPALATALREALSLRHLHGGGPGCADLDARPSHWRRRWHHALLYGVLLSVAATVTATLYHHLLGRLAPYPLWSAPVLLGSLGGLFMLAGVLGLGWLGARADPQPTAPDSQSATQALLWLLGAVALSGLLLLLWRETAAMALLLILHLGLVLALFLLLPYSKLVHGPYRLAALWRDALERQHYLHRRDSDG
;
A
#
# COMPACT_ATOMS: atom_id res chain seq x y z
N MET A 1 35.82 -32.10 -19.54
CA MET A 1 35.64 -31.13 -18.44
C MET A 1 34.16 -31.05 -18.15
N SER A 2 33.71 -31.78 -17.13
CA SER A 2 32.32 -31.74 -16.65
C SER A 2 32.08 -30.39 -15.99
N LEU A 3 31.11 -29.61 -16.48
CA LEU A 3 30.57 -28.46 -15.77
C LEU A 3 29.86 -29.00 -14.53
N ALA A 4 30.59 -29.10 -13.42
CA ALA A 4 29.97 -29.35 -12.13
C ALA A 4 28.91 -28.25 -11.91
N GLU A 5 27.66 -28.67 -11.73
CA GLU A 5 26.60 -27.83 -11.20
C GLU A 5 27.09 -27.29 -9.86
N VAL A 6 27.54 -26.02 -9.87
CA VAL A 6 27.76 -25.27 -8.65
C VAL A 6 26.37 -25.05 -8.07
N ASP A 7 25.97 -25.93 -7.16
CA ASP A 7 24.81 -25.71 -6.31
C ASP A 7 25.08 -24.42 -5.52
N PRO A 8 24.42 -23.29 -5.83
CA PRO A 8 24.74 -22.05 -5.17
C PRO A 8 24.20 -22.17 -3.76
N ALA A 9 25.09 -22.36 -2.78
CA ALA A 9 24.78 -22.07 -1.39
C ALA A 9 23.96 -20.76 -1.34
N PRO A 10 22.87 -20.70 -0.57
CA PRO A 10 21.94 -19.58 -0.63
C PRO A 10 22.72 -18.27 -0.52
N TRP A 11 22.46 -17.32 -1.43
CA TRP A 11 23.17 -16.03 -1.54
C TRP A 11 23.38 -15.31 -0.19
N SER A 12 22.49 -15.55 0.78
CA SER A 12 22.55 -15.06 2.16
C SER A 12 23.67 -15.66 3.03
N ALA A 13 24.11 -16.90 2.76
CA ALA A 13 25.13 -17.62 3.53
C ALA A 13 26.58 -17.20 3.20
N GLN A 14 26.81 -16.62 2.01
CA GLN A 14 28.15 -16.27 1.53
C GLN A 14 28.61 -14.85 1.93
N ARG A 15 27.75 -14.05 2.58
CA ARG A 15 27.99 -12.62 2.81
C ARG A 15 27.76 -12.31 4.30
N SER A 16 28.79 -12.53 5.13
CA SER A 16 28.79 -12.14 6.54
C SER A 16 28.45 -10.66 6.70
N ALA A 17 27.69 -10.33 7.75
CA ALA A 17 27.24 -8.97 8.00
C ALA A 17 28.43 -8.08 8.36
N VAL A 18 28.84 -7.21 7.43
CA VAL A 18 29.65 -6.03 7.79
C VAL A 18 28.78 -5.18 8.72
N GLU A 19 29.22 -5.02 9.97
CA GLU A 19 28.56 -4.16 10.93
C GLU A 19 28.53 -2.73 10.40
N GLN A 20 27.33 -2.21 10.14
CA GLN A 20 27.17 -0.89 9.55
C GLN A 20 26.99 0.16 10.63
N PRO A 21 27.64 1.33 10.48
CA PRO A 21 27.37 2.48 11.33
C PRO A 21 25.86 2.77 11.37
N GLN A 22 25.31 3.02 12.56
CA GLN A 22 23.91 3.37 12.73
C GLN A 22 23.63 4.75 12.11
N ARG A 23 23.17 4.75 10.86
CA ARG A 23 22.74 5.95 10.12
C ARG A 23 21.23 5.99 10.04
N THR A 24 20.65 7.20 10.04
CA THR A 24 19.23 7.39 9.68
C THR A 24 18.97 6.87 8.26
N GLY A 25 17.73 6.46 7.96
CA GLY A 25 17.37 6.00 6.62
C GLY A 25 17.74 7.02 5.56
N GLU A 26 17.43 8.29 5.81
CA GLU A 26 17.83 9.42 4.97
C GLU A 26 19.33 9.56 4.69
N ALA A 27 20.18 9.49 5.73
CA ALA A 27 21.62 9.64 5.57
C ALA A 27 22.23 8.46 4.79
N GLU A 28 21.73 7.25 5.07
CA GLU A 28 22.07 6.03 4.35
C GLU A 28 21.65 6.11 2.87
N THR A 29 20.40 6.49 2.60
CA THR A 29 19.85 6.67 1.25
C THR A 29 20.65 7.68 0.45
N ARG A 30 21.02 8.82 1.06
CA ARG A 30 21.87 9.84 0.39
C ARG A 30 23.22 9.26 0.00
N ARG A 31 23.92 8.59 0.93
CA ARG A 31 25.23 7.97 0.64
C ARG A 31 25.12 6.94 -0.48
N ALA A 32 24.15 6.03 -0.37
CA ALA A 32 23.96 4.95 -1.33
C ALA A 32 23.66 5.52 -2.72
N LEU A 33 22.74 6.48 -2.83
CA LEU A 33 22.37 7.09 -4.11
C LEU A 33 23.51 7.90 -4.75
N HIS A 34 24.35 8.60 -3.98
CA HIS A 34 25.55 9.23 -4.55
C HIS A 34 26.48 8.21 -5.19
N ILE A 35 26.75 7.08 -4.51
CA ILE A 35 27.59 6.01 -5.07
C ILE A 35 26.91 5.38 -6.29
N CYS A 36 25.60 5.14 -6.23
CA CYS A 36 24.83 4.61 -7.35
C CYS A 36 24.83 5.54 -8.58
N ASN A 37 24.72 6.86 -8.39
CA ASN A 37 24.74 7.85 -9.47
C ASN A 37 26.09 7.86 -10.21
N VAL A 38 27.21 7.62 -9.50
CA VAL A 38 28.54 7.50 -10.11
C VAL A 38 28.73 6.15 -10.81
N CYS A 39 28.34 5.05 -10.15
CA CYS A 39 28.56 3.70 -10.66
C CYS A 39 27.68 3.34 -11.86
N GLY A 40 26.39 3.69 -11.83
CA GLY A 40 25.45 3.51 -12.95
C GLY A 40 25.12 2.07 -13.36
N TYR A 41 25.73 1.04 -12.75
CA TYR A 41 25.55 -0.36 -13.17
C TYR A 41 24.08 -0.81 -13.16
N CYS A 42 23.30 -0.37 -12.18
CA CYS A 42 21.91 -0.80 -11.98
C CYS A 42 20.87 0.02 -12.76
N ASN A 43 21.27 0.98 -13.62
CA ASN A 43 20.35 1.90 -14.30
C ASN A 43 19.28 1.17 -15.13
N GLY A 44 19.67 0.11 -15.86
CA GLY A 44 18.72 -0.68 -16.65
C GLY A 44 17.78 -1.57 -15.83
N LEU A 45 18.00 -1.71 -14.52
CA LEU A 45 17.22 -2.59 -13.65
C LEU A 45 16.10 -1.86 -12.91
N CYS A 46 16.25 -0.56 -12.65
CA CYS A 46 15.33 0.19 -11.81
C CYS A 46 15.20 1.66 -12.26
N PRO A 47 13.99 2.12 -12.60
CA PRO A 47 13.75 3.50 -13.05
C PRO A 47 14.02 4.57 -11.98
N VAL A 48 14.15 4.17 -10.70
CA VAL A 48 14.54 5.09 -9.62
C VAL A 48 15.91 5.73 -9.90
N PHE A 49 16.82 5.02 -10.58
CA PHE A 49 18.15 5.56 -10.88
C PHE A 49 18.09 6.69 -11.90
N ASP A 50 17.23 6.60 -12.92
CA ASP A 50 17.03 7.70 -13.87
C ASP A 50 16.44 8.92 -13.18
N ALA A 51 15.54 8.72 -12.21
CA ALA A 51 15.05 9.79 -11.36
C ALA A 51 16.17 10.38 -10.47
N ALA A 52 17.01 9.55 -9.86
CA ALA A 52 18.08 10.00 -8.98
C ALA A 52 19.17 10.81 -9.71
N LYS A 53 19.46 10.51 -10.98
CA LYS A 53 20.43 11.27 -11.80
C LYS A 53 20.00 12.72 -12.03
N ARG A 54 18.70 12.99 -12.12
CA ARG A 54 18.18 14.36 -12.27
C ARG A 54 18.29 15.19 -10.98
N ARG A 55 18.80 14.60 -9.88
CA ARG A 55 18.83 15.19 -8.54
C ARG A 55 20.22 15.03 -7.90
N PRO A 56 21.24 15.75 -8.38
CA PRO A 56 22.61 15.59 -7.89
C PRO A 56 22.77 15.94 -6.40
N LEU A 57 21.96 16.89 -5.89
CA LEU A 57 22.00 17.33 -4.49
C LEU A 57 21.31 16.38 -3.51
N LEU A 58 20.39 15.54 -3.99
CA LEU A 58 19.60 14.59 -3.18
C LEU A 58 19.05 15.24 -1.90
N ALA A 59 18.29 16.32 -2.04
CA ALA A 59 17.69 17.03 -0.91
C ALA A 59 16.74 16.13 -0.09
N ALA A 60 16.29 16.58 1.08
CA ALA A 60 15.43 15.76 1.93
C ALA A 60 14.15 15.28 1.22
N GLY A 61 13.41 16.19 0.59
CA GLY A 61 12.21 15.81 -0.15
C GLY A 61 12.46 14.98 -1.41
N ASP A 62 13.62 15.16 -2.06
CA ASP A 62 14.03 14.31 -3.19
C ASP A 62 14.15 12.85 -2.77
N ARG A 63 14.79 12.61 -1.62
CA ARG A 63 14.96 11.27 -1.07
C ARG A 63 13.61 10.65 -0.71
N ASP A 64 12.66 11.44 -0.24
CA ASP A 64 11.30 10.98 0.05
C ASP A 64 10.55 10.59 -1.23
N GLN A 65 10.66 11.38 -2.29
CA GLN A 65 10.10 11.03 -3.58
C GLN A 65 10.73 9.75 -4.14
N LEU A 66 12.07 9.66 -4.18
CA LEU A 66 12.79 8.49 -4.69
C LEU A 66 12.45 7.22 -3.89
N ALA A 67 12.29 7.35 -2.57
CA ALA A 67 11.86 6.26 -1.70
C ALA A 67 10.44 5.76 -2.03
N ASN A 68 9.55 6.65 -2.47
CA ASN A 68 8.20 6.31 -2.91
C ASN A 68 8.13 5.79 -4.35
N LEU A 69 9.04 6.20 -5.24
CA LEU A 69 9.28 5.59 -6.55
C LEU A 69 9.85 4.18 -6.44
N CYS A 70 10.49 3.83 -5.33
CA CYS A 70 11.01 2.48 -5.11
C CYS A 70 9.88 1.45 -4.89
N HIS A 71 9.78 0.48 -5.79
CA HIS A 71 8.84 -0.65 -5.71
C HIS A 71 9.32 -1.84 -4.90
N HIS A 72 10.47 -1.73 -4.23
CA HIS A 72 11.07 -2.84 -3.48
C HIS A 72 11.35 -4.05 -4.38
N CYS A 73 11.83 -3.79 -5.59
CA CYS A 73 12.12 -4.81 -6.61
C CYS A 73 13.36 -5.66 -6.27
N ARG A 74 14.26 -5.13 -5.42
CA ARG A 74 15.47 -5.78 -4.87
C ARG A 74 16.54 -6.20 -5.86
N SER A 75 16.27 -6.23 -7.17
CA SER A 75 17.24 -6.61 -8.21
C SER A 75 18.52 -5.77 -8.15
N CYS A 76 18.41 -4.49 -7.79
CA CYS A 76 19.58 -3.62 -7.65
C CYS A 76 20.52 -4.03 -6.51
N LEU A 77 20.08 -4.78 -5.50
CA LEU A 77 20.98 -5.33 -4.48
C LEU A 77 21.74 -6.55 -5.02
N TYR A 78 21.04 -7.50 -5.62
CA TYR A 78 21.64 -8.75 -6.11
C TYR A 78 22.63 -8.51 -7.25
N ALA A 79 22.42 -7.43 -8.02
CA ALA A 79 23.33 -6.99 -9.07
C ALA A 79 24.48 -6.08 -8.56
N CYS A 80 24.44 -5.61 -7.31
CA CYS A 80 25.37 -4.59 -6.83
C CYS A 80 26.75 -5.17 -6.53
N GLN A 81 27.78 -4.64 -7.17
CA GLN A 81 29.19 -4.96 -6.91
C GLN A 81 29.63 -4.53 -5.50
N TYR A 82 28.96 -3.51 -4.93
CA TYR A 82 29.24 -2.96 -3.61
C TYR A 82 28.29 -3.45 -2.52
N ALA A 83 27.44 -4.46 -2.80
CA ALA A 83 26.63 -5.10 -1.77
C ALA A 83 27.53 -5.76 -0.70
N PRO A 84 27.05 -5.95 0.55
CA PRO A 84 27.80 -6.71 1.56
C PRO A 84 28.34 -8.02 0.99
N PRO A 85 29.55 -8.50 1.36
CA PRO A 85 30.41 -7.99 2.41
C PRO A 85 31.39 -6.89 1.94
N HIS A 86 31.19 -6.29 0.76
CA HIS A 86 32.05 -5.18 0.31
C HIS A 86 32.09 -4.07 1.38
N PRO A 87 33.22 -3.38 1.61
CA PRO A 87 33.34 -2.35 2.67
C PRO A 87 32.30 -1.22 2.61
N PHE A 88 31.82 -0.86 1.41
CA PHE A 88 30.72 0.12 1.26
C PHE A 88 29.36 -0.43 1.71
N ALA A 89 29.20 -1.75 1.67
CA ALA A 89 28.07 -2.51 2.15
C ALA A 89 26.70 -1.96 1.69
N LEU A 90 26.57 -1.64 0.40
CA LEU A 90 25.37 -0.98 -0.11
C LEU A 90 24.14 -1.87 -0.07
N ASN A 91 23.10 -1.40 0.61
CA ASN A 91 21.77 -1.99 0.58
C ASN A 91 20.71 -0.93 0.33
N LEU A 92 20.66 -0.46 -0.92
CA LEU A 92 19.75 0.60 -1.35
C LEU A 92 18.26 0.26 -1.13
N PRO A 93 17.76 -0.97 -1.39
CA PRO A 93 16.37 -1.32 -1.07
C PRO A 93 16.02 -1.12 0.40
N ARG A 94 16.91 -1.53 1.31
CA ARG A 94 16.71 -1.35 2.76
C ARG A 94 16.76 0.13 3.15
N ALA A 95 17.69 0.90 2.59
CA ALA A 95 17.82 2.33 2.82
C ALA A 95 16.55 3.09 2.40
N LEU A 96 16.09 2.88 1.16
CA LEU A 96 14.86 3.49 0.64
C LEU A 96 13.62 3.03 1.40
N ALA A 97 13.56 1.76 1.84
CA ALA A 97 12.45 1.27 2.65
C ALA A 97 12.38 1.99 4.01
N ARG A 98 13.52 2.29 4.64
CA ARG A 98 13.59 3.08 5.89
C ARG A 98 13.20 4.54 5.64
N THR A 99 13.81 5.20 4.66
CA THR A 99 13.47 6.58 4.29
C THR A 99 11.98 6.73 3.99
N ARG A 100 11.37 5.76 3.31
CA ARG A 100 9.92 5.77 3.05
C ARG A 100 9.08 5.70 4.33
N ALA A 101 9.46 4.84 5.28
CA ALA A 101 8.76 4.74 6.55
C ALA A 101 8.90 6.04 7.38
N GLU A 102 10.12 6.59 7.43
CA GLU A 102 10.40 7.89 8.06
C GLU A 102 9.60 9.02 7.39
N SER A 103 9.53 9.03 6.06
CA SER A 103 8.72 9.97 5.27
C SER A 103 7.24 9.88 5.62
N TYR A 104 6.66 8.68 5.75
CA TYR A 104 5.25 8.55 6.15
C TYR A 104 5.00 9.13 7.53
N ALA A 105 5.88 8.84 8.49
CA ALA A 105 5.76 9.38 9.84
C ALA A 105 5.85 10.92 9.87
N ARG A 106 6.81 11.51 9.12
CA ARG A 106 6.96 12.98 9.06
C ARG A 106 5.78 13.69 8.41
N HIS A 107 5.21 13.10 7.37
CA HIS A 107 4.13 13.73 6.63
C HIS A 107 2.76 13.45 7.25
N ALA A 108 2.61 12.39 8.03
CA ALA A 108 1.36 12.05 8.69
C ALA A 108 0.79 13.19 9.55
N TRP A 109 -0.53 13.20 9.64
CA TRP A 109 -1.29 14.17 10.42
C TRP A 109 -2.51 13.51 11.07
N PRO A 110 -2.88 13.88 12.30
CA PRO A 110 -2.09 14.64 13.26
C PRO A 110 -0.86 13.86 13.75
N GLN A 111 0.21 14.57 14.09
CA GLN A 111 1.48 13.96 14.54
C GLN A 111 1.37 13.10 15.82
N PRO A 112 0.55 13.44 16.84
CA PRO A 112 0.43 12.62 18.05
C PRO A 112 0.02 11.17 17.77
N PHE A 113 -0.82 10.95 16.75
CA PHE A 113 -1.36 9.63 16.43
C PHE A 113 -0.32 8.70 15.80
N VAL A 114 0.73 9.25 15.18
CA VAL A 114 1.83 8.45 14.60
C VAL A 114 2.49 7.58 15.67
N ARG A 115 2.65 8.11 16.88
CA ARG A 115 3.25 7.38 18.01
C ARG A 115 2.34 6.27 18.51
N SER A 116 1.04 6.54 18.60
CA SER A 116 0.03 5.55 19.03
C SER A 116 -0.04 4.34 18.10
N PHE A 117 0.34 4.51 16.84
CA PHE A 117 0.34 3.45 15.82
C PHE A 117 1.74 2.92 15.46
N ALA A 118 2.76 3.23 16.27
CA ALA A 118 4.13 2.76 16.05
C ALA A 118 4.30 1.23 16.09
N HIS A 119 3.38 0.52 16.76
CA HIS A 119 3.32 -0.93 16.78
C HIS A 119 2.16 -1.45 15.93
N PRO A 120 2.38 -1.72 14.63
CA PRO A 120 1.29 -1.88 13.67
C PRO A 120 0.38 -3.09 13.96
N HIS A 121 0.93 -4.19 14.48
CA HIS A 121 0.12 -5.35 14.89
C HIS A 121 -0.78 -5.04 16.09
N ARG A 122 -0.24 -4.39 17.13
CA ARG A 122 -1.01 -4.00 18.31
C ARG A 122 -2.08 -2.98 17.94
N ALA A 123 -1.73 -2.01 17.10
CA ALA A 123 -2.65 -1.03 16.55
C ALA A 123 -3.82 -1.68 15.80
N ALA A 124 -3.53 -2.59 14.86
CA ALA A 124 -4.54 -3.31 14.09
C ALA A 124 -5.47 -4.14 14.99
N LEU A 125 -4.91 -4.88 15.95
CA LEU A 125 -5.67 -5.69 16.89
C LEU A 125 -6.57 -4.85 17.79
N LEU A 126 -5.99 -3.82 18.45
CA LEU A 126 -6.73 -2.96 19.38
C LEU A 126 -7.81 -2.16 18.65
N ALA A 127 -7.50 -1.59 17.49
CA ALA A 127 -8.51 -0.87 16.70
C ALA A 127 -9.67 -1.81 16.33
N SER A 128 -9.38 -3.01 15.82
CA SER A 128 -10.39 -4.00 15.44
C SER A 128 -11.25 -4.43 16.63
N LEU A 129 -10.63 -4.68 17.79
CA LEU A 129 -11.33 -5.05 19.00
C LEU A 129 -12.22 -3.91 19.50
N ILE A 130 -11.66 -2.70 19.63
CA ILE A 130 -12.38 -1.53 20.15
C ILE A 130 -13.58 -1.20 19.25
N THR A 131 -13.40 -1.14 17.92
CA THR A 131 -14.50 -0.82 17.01
C THR A 131 -15.58 -1.89 17.00
N THR A 132 -15.20 -3.17 17.04
CA THR A 132 -16.17 -4.28 17.07
C THR A 132 -16.95 -4.30 18.39
N LEU A 133 -16.27 -4.14 19.53
CA LEU A 133 -16.93 -4.08 20.84
C LEU A 133 -17.79 -2.82 21.00
N ALA A 134 -17.34 -1.67 20.48
CA ALA A 134 -18.14 -0.45 20.48
C ALA A 134 -19.42 -0.59 19.65
N LEU A 135 -19.33 -1.22 18.46
CA LEU A 135 -20.51 -1.53 17.65
C LEU A 135 -21.43 -2.53 18.35
N LEU A 136 -20.89 -3.57 18.98
CA LEU A 136 -21.68 -4.52 19.75
C LEU A 136 -22.43 -3.83 20.90
N ALA A 137 -21.73 -2.98 21.66
CA ALA A 137 -22.33 -2.20 22.74
C ALA A 137 -23.45 -1.27 22.22
N LEU A 138 -23.21 -0.59 21.10
CA LEU A 138 -24.22 0.26 20.45
C LEU A 138 -25.47 -0.55 20.07
N VAL A 139 -25.31 -1.71 19.44
CA VAL A 139 -26.45 -2.57 19.07
C VAL A 139 -27.20 -3.07 20.30
N LEU A 140 -26.50 -3.42 21.38
CA LEU A 140 -27.14 -3.86 22.63
C LEU A 140 -27.94 -2.76 23.34
N ILE A 141 -27.58 -1.48 23.11
CA ILE A 141 -28.31 -0.32 23.65
C ILE A 141 -29.55 -0.02 22.80
N GLU A 142 -29.41 -0.05 21.48
CA GLU A 142 -30.45 0.40 20.53
C GLU A 142 -31.48 -0.68 20.21
N VAL A 143 -31.10 -1.96 20.31
CA VAL A 143 -31.91 -3.08 19.81
C VAL A 143 -32.05 -4.17 20.89
N PRO A 144 -33.25 -4.76 21.08
CA PRO A 144 -33.44 -5.86 22.01
C PRO A 144 -32.52 -7.05 21.70
N VAL A 145 -31.94 -7.66 22.74
CA VAL A 145 -30.99 -8.79 22.62
C VAL A 145 -31.56 -9.96 21.79
N ALA A 146 -32.86 -10.19 21.84
CA ALA A 146 -33.53 -11.21 21.04
C ALA A 146 -33.29 -11.05 19.52
N ARG A 147 -33.10 -9.82 19.05
CA ARG A 147 -32.81 -9.54 17.64
C ARG A 147 -31.41 -10.03 17.24
N LEU A 148 -30.43 -10.05 18.13
CA LEU A 148 -29.08 -10.55 17.78
C LEU A 148 -29.07 -12.01 17.32
N TRP A 149 -30.04 -12.81 17.79
CA TRP A 149 -30.17 -14.22 17.49
C TRP A 149 -31.31 -14.51 16.50
N ALA A 150 -32.01 -13.47 16.04
CA ALA A 150 -33.12 -13.60 15.12
C ALA A 150 -32.62 -13.81 13.68
N VAL A 151 -33.39 -14.57 12.91
CA VAL A 151 -33.24 -14.63 11.46
C VAL A 151 -33.86 -13.38 10.85
N HIS A 152 -33.07 -12.61 10.11
CA HIS A 152 -33.55 -11.41 9.42
C HIS A 152 -33.54 -11.66 7.92
N GLN A 153 -34.70 -11.53 7.28
CA GLN A 153 -34.86 -11.75 5.85
C GLN A 153 -35.59 -10.57 5.20
N GLY A 154 -35.37 -10.42 3.90
CA GLY A 154 -36.00 -9.39 3.09
C GLY A 154 -35.29 -8.02 3.12
N PRO A 155 -35.81 -7.05 2.34
CA PRO A 155 -35.22 -5.72 2.22
C PRO A 155 -35.11 -5.02 3.59
N GLY A 156 -33.95 -4.44 3.86
CA GLY A 156 -33.67 -3.73 5.10
C GLY A 156 -33.29 -4.61 6.29
N ALA A 157 -33.08 -5.92 6.10
CA ALA A 157 -32.69 -6.85 7.17
C ALA A 157 -31.48 -6.38 7.99
N PHE A 158 -30.46 -5.80 7.34
CA PHE A 158 -29.28 -5.27 8.05
C PHE A 158 -29.60 -4.07 8.93
N TYR A 159 -30.56 -3.23 8.52
CA TYR A 159 -30.94 -2.03 9.26
C TYR A 159 -31.77 -2.32 10.51
N GLN A 160 -32.28 -3.56 10.63
CA GLN A 160 -32.94 -4.03 11.85
C GLN A 160 -31.95 -4.36 12.97
N VAL A 161 -30.67 -4.60 12.63
CA VAL A 161 -29.59 -4.86 13.59
C VAL A 161 -28.84 -3.56 13.89
N LEU A 162 -28.43 -2.83 12.86
CA LEU A 162 -27.74 -1.56 13.02
C LEU A 162 -28.45 -0.52 12.14
N PRO A 163 -29.18 0.44 12.74
CA PRO A 163 -29.91 1.45 11.98
C PRO A 163 -29.02 2.17 10.96
N TRP A 164 -29.57 2.44 9.78
CA TRP A 164 -28.83 3.03 8.66
C TRP A 164 -28.09 4.33 9.04
N GLY A 165 -28.72 5.19 9.85
CA GLY A 165 -28.12 6.43 10.32
C GLY A 165 -26.79 6.22 11.05
N TRP A 166 -26.72 5.21 11.93
CA TRP A 166 -25.48 4.85 12.63
C TRP A 166 -24.41 4.30 11.68
N MET A 167 -24.81 3.45 10.72
CA MET A 167 -23.87 2.92 9.71
C MET A 167 -23.20 4.06 8.94
N VAL A 168 -23.99 5.01 8.44
CA VAL A 168 -23.49 6.14 7.63
C VAL A 168 -22.69 7.11 8.48
N LEU A 169 -23.14 7.44 9.69
CA LEU A 169 -22.43 8.36 10.58
C LEU A 169 -21.04 7.82 10.93
N LEU A 170 -20.95 6.59 11.42
CA LEU A 170 -19.68 6.00 11.87
C LEU A 170 -18.70 5.81 10.72
N ALA A 171 -19.17 5.24 9.59
CA ALA A 171 -18.34 5.06 8.41
C ALA A 171 -17.91 6.41 7.81
N GLY A 172 -18.83 7.37 7.72
CA GLY A 172 -18.57 8.71 7.18
C GLY A 172 -17.57 9.50 8.01
N LEU A 173 -17.68 9.47 9.34
CA LEU A 173 -16.72 10.12 10.24
C LEU A 173 -15.33 9.47 10.15
N ALA A 174 -15.25 8.15 10.22
CA ALA A 174 -13.96 7.45 10.18
C ALA A 174 -13.25 7.59 8.83
N LEU A 175 -13.99 7.46 7.72
CA LEU A 175 -13.44 7.64 6.37
C LEU A 175 -13.11 9.12 6.12
N GLY A 176 -13.99 10.04 6.48
CA GLY A 176 -13.79 11.48 6.33
C GLY A 176 -12.54 11.98 7.07
N TRP A 177 -12.35 11.54 8.32
CA TRP A 177 -11.12 11.80 9.09
C TRP A 177 -9.88 11.30 8.36
N SER A 178 -9.95 10.08 7.83
CA SER A 178 -8.83 9.42 7.17
C SER A 178 -8.46 10.09 5.85
N LEU A 179 -9.46 10.53 5.07
CA LEU A 179 -9.26 11.30 3.85
C LEU A 179 -8.66 12.67 4.14
N LEU A 180 -9.12 13.35 5.19
CA LEU A 180 -8.53 14.62 5.64
C LEU A 180 -7.07 14.44 6.05
N ALA A 181 -6.79 13.46 6.92
CA ALA A 181 -5.45 13.14 7.40
C ALA A 181 -4.48 12.79 6.25
N LEU A 182 -4.92 11.94 5.32
CA LEU A 182 -4.17 11.64 4.10
C LEU A 182 -3.97 12.87 3.22
N GLY A 183 -5.00 13.68 3.00
CA GLY A 183 -4.93 14.87 2.17
C GLY A 183 -3.93 15.89 2.70
N VAL A 184 -3.94 16.13 4.01
CA VAL A 184 -2.95 17.00 4.67
C VAL A 184 -1.54 16.41 4.53
N GLY A 185 -1.35 15.10 4.76
CA GLY A 185 -0.05 14.47 4.63
C GLY A 185 0.49 14.47 3.20
N LEU A 186 -0.36 14.19 2.22
CA LEU A 186 -0.02 14.24 0.80
C LEU A 186 0.37 15.64 0.36
N ARG A 187 -0.34 16.68 0.84
CA ARG A 187 0.00 18.08 0.58
C ARG A 187 1.37 18.45 1.16
N ARG A 188 1.69 17.97 2.37
CA ARG A 188 3.01 18.18 3.00
C ARG A 188 4.10 17.48 2.19
N PHE A 189 3.90 16.22 1.82
CA PHE A 189 4.83 15.44 0.99
C PHE A 189 5.10 16.09 -0.37
N TRP A 190 4.03 16.54 -1.04
CA TRP A 190 4.11 17.23 -2.31
C TRP A 190 4.94 18.52 -2.20
N ARG A 191 4.73 19.31 -1.15
CA ARG A 191 5.51 20.54 -0.92
C ARG A 191 6.96 20.27 -0.55
N ALA A 192 7.21 19.24 0.25
CA ALA A 192 8.56 18.88 0.68
C ALA A 192 9.43 18.39 -0.48
N SER A 193 8.85 17.61 -1.41
CA SER A 193 9.59 16.96 -2.50
C SER A 193 9.94 17.90 -3.67
N ALA A 194 9.86 19.21 -3.50
CA ALA A 194 9.92 20.21 -4.59
C ALA A 194 11.35 20.52 -5.08
N GLY A 195 12.28 19.55 -5.04
CA GLY A 195 13.70 19.72 -5.38
C GLY A 195 13.97 20.16 -6.83
N THR A 196 12.95 20.18 -7.69
CA THR A 196 12.95 20.74 -9.06
C THR A 196 11.75 21.68 -9.23
N ALA A 197 11.67 22.70 -8.38
CA ALA A 197 10.56 23.64 -8.34
C ALA A 197 10.18 24.22 -9.72
N GLU A 198 11.16 24.49 -10.58
CA GLU A 198 10.97 24.96 -11.97
C GLU A 198 10.08 24.00 -12.78
N ALA A 199 10.42 22.71 -12.83
CA ALA A 199 9.70 21.72 -13.65
C ALA A 199 8.23 21.53 -13.23
N VAL A 200 7.90 21.77 -11.95
CA VAL A 200 6.53 21.60 -11.42
C VAL A 200 5.76 22.93 -11.40
N ALA A 201 6.45 24.05 -11.18
CA ALA A 201 5.85 25.38 -11.16
C ALA A 201 5.46 25.84 -12.57
N ASP A 202 6.30 25.56 -13.56
CA ASP A 202 6.10 26.01 -14.95
C ASP A 202 5.17 25.08 -15.75
N ALA A 203 4.85 23.90 -15.21
CA ALA A 203 3.96 22.95 -15.89
C ALA A 203 2.54 23.51 -16.02
N ALA A 204 2.14 23.81 -17.25
CA ALA A 204 0.81 24.23 -17.61
C ALA A 204 -0.21 23.13 -17.28
N TRP A 205 -1.51 23.48 -17.22
CA TRP A 205 -2.57 22.49 -17.02
C TRP A 205 -2.58 21.41 -18.10
N ASP A 206 -2.20 21.77 -19.33
CA ASP A 206 -2.11 20.87 -20.48
C ASP A 206 -1.03 19.80 -20.30
N ASP A 207 0.04 20.07 -19.53
CA ASP A 207 1.10 19.09 -19.23
C ASP A 207 0.74 18.19 -18.04
N ARG A 208 -0.04 18.73 -17.09
CA ARG A 208 -0.39 18.04 -15.84
C ARG A 208 -1.32 16.85 -16.04
N LEU A 209 -2.29 16.96 -16.93
CA LEU A 209 -3.28 15.89 -17.18
C LEU A 209 -2.63 14.65 -17.85
N PRO A 210 -1.83 14.77 -18.92
CA PRO A 210 -1.08 13.65 -19.48
C PRO A 210 -0.10 13.02 -18.50
N ALA A 211 0.57 13.83 -17.65
CA ALA A 211 1.46 13.32 -16.61
C ALA A 211 0.70 12.49 -15.58
N LEU A 212 -0.47 12.97 -15.14
CA LEU A 212 -1.32 12.24 -14.20
C LEU A 212 -1.84 10.93 -14.82
N ALA A 213 -2.28 10.96 -16.08
CA ALA A 213 -2.72 9.76 -16.80
C ALA A 213 -1.58 8.73 -16.91
N THR A 214 -0.36 9.18 -17.18
CA THR A 214 0.85 8.34 -17.19
C THR A 214 1.10 7.73 -15.81
N ALA A 215 1.07 8.53 -14.75
CA ALA A 215 1.28 8.04 -13.39
C ALA A 215 0.21 7.04 -12.94
N LEU A 216 -1.07 7.29 -13.28
CA LEU A 216 -2.17 6.35 -13.03
C LEU A 216 -1.96 5.04 -13.77
N ARG A 217 -1.57 5.09 -15.05
CA ARG A 217 -1.27 3.89 -15.85
C ARG A 217 -0.11 3.11 -15.24
N GLU A 218 0.96 3.78 -14.82
CA GLU A 218 2.13 3.14 -14.21
C GLU A 218 1.81 2.54 -12.83
N ALA A 219 0.96 3.20 -12.05
CA ALA A 219 0.47 2.71 -10.76
C ALA A 219 -0.44 1.49 -10.93
N LEU A 220 -1.44 1.56 -11.82
CA LEU A 220 -2.42 0.49 -12.05
C LEU A 220 -1.82 -0.72 -12.76
N SER A 221 -0.85 -0.54 -13.66
CA SER A 221 -0.15 -1.65 -14.32
C SER A 221 0.97 -2.27 -13.48
N LEU A 222 1.33 -1.59 -12.38
CA LEU A 222 2.53 -1.85 -11.58
C LEU A 222 3.77 -1.96 -12.46
N ARG A 223 3.93 -1.03 -13.42
CA ARG A 223 5.01 -1.05 -14.44
C ARG A 223 6.39 -1.22 -13.79
N HIS A 224 6.61 -0.57 -12.67
CA HIS A 224 7.88 -0.56 -11.95
C HIS A 224 8.22 -1.88 -11.23
N LEU A 225 7.30 -2.86 -11.19
CA LEU A 225 7.56 -4.23 -10.74
C LEU A 225 8.00 -5.18 -11.87
N HIS A 226 8.34 -4.67 -13.05
CA HIS A 226 8.96 -5.47 -14.12
C HIS A 226 10.50 -5.59 -13.98
N GLY A 227 11.14 -4.80 -13.12
CA GLY A 227 12.58 -4.91 -12.85
C GLY A 227 13.49 -4.82 -14.09
N GLY A 228 13.15 -3.96 -15.06
CA GLY A 228 13.87 -3.85 -16.34
C GLY A 228 13.42 -4.86 -17.42
N GLY A 229 12.40 -5.68 -17.14
CA GLY A 229 11.82 -6.64 -18.08
C GLY A 229 11.62 -8.02 -17.43
N PRO A 230 12.70 -8.72 -17.02
CA PRO A 230 12.65 -10.11 -16.53
C PRO A 230 11.88 -10.32 -15.22
N GLY A 231 11.54 -9.25 -14.50
CA GLY A 231 10.88 -9.30 -13.19
C GLY A 231 11.75 -8.81 -12.04
N CYS A 232 11.20 -8.89 -10.83
CA CYS A 232 11.87 -8.47 -9.60
C CYS A 232 12.43 -9.66 -8.84
N ALA A 233 13.49 -9.41 -8.08
CA ALA A 233 14.13 -10.38 -7.19
C ALA A 233 13.27 -10.59 -5.93
N ASP A 234 12.18 -11.33 -6.10
CA ASP A 234 11.09 -11.42 -5.12
C ASP A 234 11.40 -12.36 -3.94
N LEU A 235 12.03 -13.49 -4.22
CA LEU A 235 12.42 -14.51 -3.25
C LEU A 235 13.93 -14.46 -2.96
N ASP A 236 14.71 -14.52 -4.02
CA ASP A 236 16.18 -14.53 -4.02
C ASP A 236 16.69 -13.71 -5.22
N ALA A 237 17.93 -13.96 -5.67
CA ALA A 237 18.53 -13.27 -6.80
C ALA A 237 17.83 -13.51 -8.15
N ARG A 238 17.00 -14.55 -8.28
CA ARG A 238 16.32 -14.90 -9.52
C ARG A 238 15.14 -13.95 -9.78
N PRO A 239 15.02 -13.39 -11.00
CA PRO A 239 13.91 -12.51 -11.32
C PRO A 239 12.60 -13.29 -11.41
N SER A 240 11.51 -12.70 -10.91
CA SER A 240 10.17 -13.27 -10.96
C SER A 240 9.11 -12.18 -11.08
N HIS A 241 7.90 -12.56 -11.47
CA HIS A 241 6.75 -11.65 -11.51
C HIS A 241 5.73 -11.92 -10.38
N TRP A 242 6.07 -12.73 -9.38
CA TRP A 242 5.11 -13.16 -8.36
C TRP A 242 4.59 -12.00 -7.52
N ARG A 243 5.46 -11.07 -7.11
CA ARG A 243 5.02 -9.90 -6.35
C ARG A 243 4.06 -9.05 -7.15
N ARG A 244 4.31 -8.87 -8.45
CA ARG A 244 3.41 -8.13 -9.34
C ARG A 244 2.04 -8.80 -9.44
N ARG A 245 1.99 -10.12 -9.66
CA ARG A 245 0.73 -10.88 -9.78
C ARG A 245 -0.09 -10.83 -8.49
N TRP A 246 0.52 -11.13 -7.34
CA TRP A 246 -0.19 -11.11 -6.06
C TRP A 246 -0.60 -9.71 -5.63
N HIS A 247 0.20 -8.69 -5.95
CA HIS A 247 -0.17 -7.32 -5.70
C HIS A 247 -1.28 -6.82 -6.64
N HIS A 248 -1.36 -7.31 -7.88
CA HIS A 248 -2.51 -7.06 -8.76
C HIS A 248 -3.79 -7.69 -8.19
N ALA A 249 -3.73 -8.95 -7.76
CA ALA A 249 -4.86 -9.58 -7.08
C ALA A 249 -5.33 -8.73 -5.87
N LEU A 250 -4.40 -8.30 -5.02
CA LEU A 250 -4.74 -7.44 -3.88
C LEU A 250 -5.32 -6.08 -4.30
N LEU A 251 -4.66 -5.37 -5.23
CA LEU A 251 -5.05 -4.03 -5.68
C LEU A 251 -6.43 -4.05 -6.34
N TYR A 252 -6.62 -4.94 -7.32
CA TYR A 252 -7.90 -5.05 -8.01
C TYR A 252 -8.98 -5.61 -7.09
N GLY A 253 -8.63 -6.48 -6.13
CA GLY A 253 -9.55 -6.91 -5.08
C GLY A 253 -10.12 -5.73 -4.29
N VAL A 254 -9.24 -4.84 -3.81
CA VAL A 254 -9.64 -3.61 -3.10
C VAL A 254 -10.49 -2.70 -4.00
N LEU A 255 -10.08 -2.48 -5.25
CA LEU A 255 -10.82 -1.63 -6.19
C LEU A 255 -12.22 -2.18 -6.50
N LEU A 256 -12.37 -3.49 -6.64
CA LEU A 256 -13.66 -4.15 -6.84
C LEU A 256 -14.55 -4.01 -5.59
N SER A 257 -13.99 -4.13 -4.38
CA SER A 257 -14.75 -3.88 -3.15
C SER A 257 -15.18 -2.41 -3.02
N VAL A 258 -14.35 -1.45 -3.42
CA VAL A 258 -14.77 -0.04 -3.50
C VAL A 258 -15.89 0.13 -4.53
N ALA A 259 -15.77 -0.48 -5.71
CA ALA A 259 -16.81 -0.43 -6.73
C ALA A 259 -18.12 -1.05 -6.26
N ALA A 260 -18.06 -2.13 -5.47
CA ALA A 260 -19.22 -2.75 -4.83
C ALA A 260 -19.93 -1.77 -3.89
N THR A 261 -19.18 -1.09 -3.01
CA THR A 261 -19.70 -0.08 -2.09
C THR A 261 -20.32 1.10 -2.84
N VAL A 262 -19.63 1.64 -3.86
CA VAL A 262 -20.16 2.73 -4.69
C VAL A 262 -21.45 2.31 -5.38
N THR A 263 -21.49 1.12 -5.98
CA THR A 263 -22.69 0.60 -6.66
C THR A 263 -23.83 0.37 -5.66
N ALA A 264 -23.54 -0.12 -4.46
CA ALA A 264 -24.53 -0.27 -3.38
C ALA A 264 -25.10 1.09 -2.94
N THR A 265 -24.27 2.13 -2.83
CA THR A 265 -24.70 3.50 -2.53
C THR A 265 -25.62 4.04 -3.63
N LEU A 266 -25.27 3.83 -4.91
CA LEU A 266 -26.14 4.21 -6.03
C LEU A 266 -27.48 3.47 -6.00
N TYR A 267 -27.47 2.16 -5.69
CA TYR A 267 -28.70 1.36 -5.57
C TYR A 267 -29.60 1.89 -4.45
N HIS A 268 -29.02 2.25 -3.31
CA HIS A 268 -29.78 2.76 -2.18
C HIS A 268 -30.37 4.15 -2.46
N HIS A 269 -29.55 5.09 -2.93
CA HIS A 269 -29.97 6.50 -3.07
C HIS A 269 -30.65 6.85 -4.38
N LEU A 270 -30.25 6.23 -5.50
CA LEU A 270 -30.82 6.53 -6.82
C LEU A 270 -31.95 5.58 -7.19
N LEU A 271 -31.87 4.31 -6.78
CA LEU A 271 -32.84 3.28 -7.16
C LEU A 271 -33.80 2.88 -6.03
N GLY A 272 -33.61 3.40 -4.80
CA GLY A 272 -34.42 3.06 -3.63
C GLY A 272 -34.34 1.59 -3.21
N ARG A 273 -33.34 0.84 -3.69
CA ARG A 273 -33.19 -0.59 -3.41
C ARG A 273 -32.44 -0.78 -2.09
N LEU A 274 -33.09 -1.40 -1.11
CA LEU A 274 -32.49 -1.66 0.20
C LEU A 274 -31.71 -2.98 0.20
N ALA A 275 -30.55 -2.99 0.85
CA ALA A 275 -29.80 -4.22 1.14
C ALA A 275 -30.56 -5.08 2.17
N PRO A 276 -30.38 -6.41 2.22
CA PRO A 276 -29.48 -7.25 1.41
C PRO A 276 -29.91 -7.41 -0.05
N TYR A 277 -28.94 -7.38 -0.97
CA TYR A 277 -29.20 -7.51 -2.41
C TYR A 277 -29.18 -8.97 -2.90
N PRO A 278 -29.83 -9.30 -4.04
CA PRO A 278 -29.74 -10.62 -4.66
C PRO A 278 -28.30 -11.02 -4.98
N LEU A 279 -28.00 -12.34 -4.98
CA LEU A 279 -26.63 -12.84 -5.19
C LEU A 279 -26.02 -12.42 -6.54
N TRP A 280 -26.86 -12.32 -7.58
CA TRP A 280 -26.47 -11.91 -8.92
C TRP A 280 -26.46 -10.39 -9.14
N SER A 281 -26.70 -9.60 -8.10
CA SER A 281 -26.64 -8.14 -8.21
C SER A 281 -25.20 -7.65 -8.35
N ALA A 282 -25.00 -6.54 -9.06
CA ALA A 282 -23.68 -5.95 -9.26
C ALA A 282 -22.90 -5.69 -7.95
N PRO A 283 -23.50 -5.14 -6.86
CA PRO A 283 -22.78 -4.97 -5.59
C PRO A 283 -22.26 -6.30 -5.01
N VAL A 284 -23.05 -7.37 -5.08
CA VAL A 284 -22.65 -8.67 -4.53
C VAL A 284 -21.55 -9.29 -5.39
N LEU A 285 -21.70 -9.32 -6.70
CA LEU A 285 -20.68 -9.89 -7.60
C LEU A 285 -19.33 -9.16 -7.47
N LEU A 286 -19.34 -7.83 -7.51
CA LEU A 286 -18.14 -7.00 -7.33
C LEU A 286 -17.53 -7.24 -5.94
N GLY A 287 -18.36 -7.30 -4.89
CA GLY A 287 -17.91 -7.53 -3.52
C GLY A 287 -17.29 -8.90 -3.31
N SER A 288 -17.93 -9.96 -3.85
CA SER A 288 -17.44 -11.34 -3.77
C SER A 288 -16.13 -11.52 -4.53
N LEU A 289 -16.05 -11.05 -5.78
CA LEU A 289 -14.81 -11.10 -6.56
C LEU A 289 -13.70 -10.27 -5.89
N GLY A 290 -14.05 -9.09 -5.37
CA GLY A 290 -13.14 -8.25 -4.60
C GLY A 290 -12.57 -8.98 -3.39
N GLY A 291 -13.43 -9.59 -2.57
CA GLY A 291 -13.04 -10.39 -1.40
C GLY A 291 -12.11 -11.56 -1.76
N LEU A 292 -12.46 -12.32 -2.80
CA LEU A 292 -11.66 -13.46 -3.26
C LEU A 292 -10.26 -13.04 -3.76
N PHE A 293 -10.18 -11.99 -4.58
CA PHE A 293 -8.91 -11.47 -5.05
C PHE A 293 -8.07 -10.84 -3.94
N MET A 294 -8.69 -10.15 -2.97
CA MET A 294 -7.99 -9.67 -1.78
C MET A 294 -7.39 -10.82 -0.98
N LEU A 295 -8.15 -11.89 -0.72
CA LEU A 295 -7.64 -13.06 0.02
C LEU A 295 -6.49 -13.74 -0.73
N ALA A 296 -6.62 -13.96 -2.04
CA ALA A 296 -5.55 -14.52 -2.86
C ALA A 296 -4.29 -13.64 -2.82
N GLY A 297 -4.45 -12.31 -2.93
CA GLY A 297 -3.36 -11.36 -2.84
C GLY A 297 -2.70 -11.32 -1.46
N VAL A 298 -3.48 -11.37 -0.38
CA VAL A 298 -2.99 -11.42 1.01
C VAL A 298 -2.17 -12.68 1.25
N LEU A 299 -2.70 -13.85 0.89
CA LEU A 299 -2.01 -15.13 1.06
C LEU A 299 -0.73 -15.19 0.22
N GLY A 300 -0.80 -14.76 -1.05
CA GLY A 300 0.36 -14.77 -1.96
C GLY A 300 1.47 -13.80 -1.55
N LEU A 301 1.13 -12.58 -1.11
CA LEU A 301 2.11 -11.62 -0.61
C LEU A 301 2.65 -12.01 0.76
N GLY A 302 1.83 -12.63 1.63
CA GLY A 302 2.26 -13.19 2.90
C GLY A 302 3.26 -14.33 2.71
N TRP A 303 2.96 -15.25 1.80
CA TRP A 303 3.85 -16.33 1.39
C TRP A 303 5.19 -15.82 0.84
N LEU A 304 5.15 -14.84 -0.08
CA LEU A 304 6.36 -14.19 -0.58
C LEU A 304 7.14 -13.53 0.55
N GLY A 305 6.48 -12.83 1.47
CA GLY A 305 7.12 -12.18 2.60
C GLY A 305 7.82 -13.16 3.54
N ALA A 306 7.24 -14.34 3.75
CA ALA A 306 7.79 -15.37 4.64
C ALA A 306 8.99 -16.11 4.04
N ARG A 307 9.09 -16.21 2.71
CA ARG A 307 10.17 -16.94 2.01
C ARG A 307 11.22 -16.04 1.38
N ALA A 308 10.95 -14.76 1.26
CA ALA A 308 11.88 -13.78 0.73
C ALA A 308 13.13 -13.67 1.62
N ASP A 309 14.30 -13.52 0.99
CA ASP A 309 15.52 -13.21 1.73
C ASP A 309 15.32 -11.92 2.57
N PRO A 310 15.62 -11.94 3.88
CA PRO A 310 15.34 -10.81 4.77
C PRO A 310 16.32 -9.65 4.59
N GLN A 311 17.54 -9.88 4.07
CA GLN A 311 18.59 -8.87 3.99
C GLN A 311 18.15 -7.55 3.32
N PRO A 312 17.40 -7.56 2.19
CA PRO A 312 17.10 -6.33 1.45
C PRO A 312 15.96 -5.52 2.09
N THR A 313 15.37 -6.01 3.18
CA THR A 313 14.11 -5.45 3.71
C THR A 313 14.27 -4.99 5.15
N ALA A 314 13.91 -3.74 5.43
CA ALA A 314 13.91 -3.19 6.78
C ALA A 314 12.84 -3.90 7.66
N PRO A 315 13.20 -4.43 8.86
CA PRO A 315 12.27 -5.18 9.73
C PRO A 315 10.98 -4.44 10.05
N ASP A 316 11.05 -3.15 10.38
CA ASP A 316 9.87 -2.34 10.73
C ASP A 316 8.88 -2.23 9.57
N SER A 317 9.40 -2.10 8.35
CA SER A 317 8.59 -2.11 7.13
C SER A 317 7.94 -3.48 6.86
N GLN A 318 8.57 -4.58 7.29
CA GLN A 318 7.97 -5.92 7.19
C GLN A 318 6.80 -6.06 8.16
N SER A 319 7.00 -5.70 9.43
CA SER A 319 5.97 -5.68 10.47
C SER A 319 4.73 -4.89 10.04
N ALA A 320 4.93 -3.66 9.53
CA ALA A 320 3.83 -2.85 9.00
C ALA A 320 3.12 -3.47 7.78
N THR A 321 3.83 -4.26 6.97
CA THR A 321 3.20 -4.99 5.85
C THR A 321 2.32 -6.12 6.36
N GLN A 322 2.85 -6.93 7.28
CA GLN A 322 2.14 -8.08 7.80
C GLN A 322 0.87 -7.66 8.52
N ALA A 323 0.94 -6.64 9.39
CA ALA A 323 -0.24 -6.12 10.08
C ALA A 323 -1.33 -5.65 9.11
N LEU A 324 -0.96 -4.95 8.03
CA LEU A 324 -1.91 -4.52 6.99
C LEU A 324 -2.52 -5.72 6.26
N LEU A 325 -1.71 -6.71 5.87
CA LEU A 325 -2.20 -7.91 5.19
C LEU A 325 -3.18 -8.69 6.07
N TRP A 326 -2.90 -8.83 7.38
CA TRP A 326 -3.82 -9.45 8.33
C TRP A 326 -5.16 -8.72 8.42
N LEU A 327 -5.14 -7.38 8.56
CA LEU A 327 -6.36 -6.59 8.65
C LEU A 327 -7.19 -6.66 7.36
N LEU A 328 -6.56 -6.52 6.18
CA LEU A 328 -7.25 -6.66 4.89
C LEU A 328 -7.81 -8.07 4.70
N GLY A 329 -7.04 -9.10 5.08
CA GLY A 329 -7.50 -10.49 5.03
C GLY A 329 -8.71 -10.74 5.94
N ALA A 330 -8.70 -10.18 7.16
CA ALA A 330 -9.81 -10.28 8.09
C ALA A 330 -11.07 -9.57 7.58
N VAL A 331 -10.93 -8.38 6.99
CA VAL A 331 -12.05 -7.66 6.36
C VAL A 331 -12.62 -8.45 5.18
N ALA A 332 -11.76 -8.96 4.29
CA ALA A 332 -12.18 -9.73 3.12
C ALA A 332 -12.88 -11.04 3.53
N LEU A 333 -12.28 -11.79 4.47
CA LEU A 333 -12.84 -13.03 4.97
C LEU A 333 -14.19 -12.79 5.66
N SER A 334 -14.26 -11.87 6.63
CA SER A 334 -15.50 -11.57 7.35
C SER A 334 -16.63 -11.13 6.41
N GLY A 335 -16.32 -10.39 5.34
CA GLY A 335 -17.32 -10.00 4.34
C GLY A 335 -17.87 -11.18 3.54
N LEU A 336 -17.01 -12.13 3.15
CA LEU A 336 -17.43 -13.35 2.46
C LEU A 336 -18.22 -14.30 3.38
N LEU A 337 -17.79 -14.45 4.64
CA LEU A 337 -18.53 -15.24 5.64
C LEU A 337 -19.90 -14.60 5.91
N LEU A 338 -19.96 -13.27 6.04
CA LEU A 338 -21.23 -12.55 6.18
C LEU A 338 -22.15 -12.83 5.00
N LEU A 339 -21.65 -12.77 3.76
CA LEU A 339 -22.45 -13.11 2.58
C LEU A 339 -22.98 -14.55 2.63
N LEU A 340 -22.13 -15.51 3.01
CA LEU A 340 -22.47 -16.94 3.06
C LEU A 340 -23.56 -17.25 4.10
N TRP A 341 -23.51 -16.61 5.27
CA TRP A 341 -24.44 -16.85 6.39
C TRP A 341 -25.49 -15.76 6.59
N ARG A 342 -25.68 -14.86 5.61
CA ARG A 342 -26.57 -13.70 5.75
C ARG A 342 -28.04 -14.04 6.02
N GLU A 343 -28.49 -15.25 5.69
CA GLU A 343 -29.89 -15.69 5.86
C GLU A 343 -30.10 -16.50 7.16
N THR A 344 -29.10 -16.52 8.04
CA THR A 344 -29.11 -17.27 9.30
C THR A 344 -29.08 -16.35 10.51
N ALA A 345 -29.28 -16.90 11.72
CA ALA A 345 -29.13 -16.17 12.98
C ALA A 345 -27.72 -15.60 13.20
N ALA A 346 -26.69 -16.11 12.51
CA ALA A 346 -25.32 -15.60 12.62
C ALA A 346 -25.12 -14.23 11.94
N MET A 347 -26.07 -13.78 11.10
CA MET A 347 -25.95 -12.55 10.32
C MET A 347 -25.61 -11.33 11.18
N ALA A 348 -26.30 -11.14 12.30
CA ALA A 348 -26.12 -9.95 13.13
C ALA A 348 -24.69 -9.84 13.70
N LEU A 349 -24.17 -10.95 14.23
CA LEU A 349 -22.81 -11.00 14.80
C LEU A 349 -21.73 -10.84 13.72
N LEU A 350 -21.91 -11.49 12.56
CA LEU A 350 -21.00 -11.36 11.43
C LEU A 350 -21.02 -9.94 10.86
N LEU A 351 -22.18 -9.28 10.83
CA LEU A 351 -22.32 -7.89 10.39
C LEU A 351 -21.57 -6.95 11.34
N ILE A 352 -21.75 -7.09 12.65
CA ILE A 352 -21.03 -6.30 13.67
C ILE A 352 -19.52 -6.51 13.54
N LEU A 353 -19.07 -7.76 13.42
CA LEU A 353 -17.66 -8.09 13.25
C LEU A 353 -17.09 -7.46 11.97
N HIS A 354 -17.76 -7.66 10.84
CA HIS A 354 -17.29 -7.14 9.56
C HIS A 354 -17.22 -5.61 9.57
N LEU A 355 -18.26 -4.92 10.03
CA LEU A 355 -18.29 -3.46 10.13
C LEU A 355 -17.26 -2.94 11.13
N GLY A 356 -17.02 -3.64 12.24
CA GLY A 356 -15.97 -3.32 13.20
C GLY A 356 -14.59 -3.36 12.56
N LEU A 357 -14.28 -4.42 11.81
CA LEU A 357 -13.04 -4.56 11.06
C LEU A 357 -12.89 -3.48 9.97
N VAL A 358 -13.95 -3.16 9.24
CA VAL A 358 -13.96 -2.07 8.23
C VAL A 358 -13.71 -0.71 8.89
N LEU A 359 -14.33 -0.45 10.04
CA LEU A 359 -14.15 0.80 10.78
C LEU A 359 -12.71 0.93 11.28
N ALA A 360 -12.11 -0.16 11.78
CA ALA A 360 -10.71 -0.20 12.17
C ALA A 360 -9.77 0.04 10.97
N LEU A 361 -10.09 -0.56 9.80
CA LEU A 361 -9.36 -0.32 8.57
C LEU A 361 -9.41 1.15 8.17
N PHE A 362 -10.59 1.80 8.23
CA PHE A 362 -10.72 3.23 7.93
C PHE A 362 -9.86 4.05 8.90
N LEU A 363 -10.03 3.90 10.21
CA LEU A 363 -9.27 4.67 11.20
C LEU A 363 -7.74 4.53 11.07
N LEU A 364 -7.26 3.34 10.70
CA LEU A 364 -5.83 3.07 10.53
C LEU A 364 -5.30 3.41 9.14
N LEU A 365 -6.15 3.76 8.18
CA LEU A 365 -5.76 4.05 6.81
C LEU A 365 -4.63 5.10 6.72
N PRO A 366 -4.69 6.28 7.38
CA PRO A 366 -3.65 7.29 7.29
C PRO A 366 -2.37 6.96 8.11
N TYR A 367 -2.38 5.91 8.92
CA TYR A 367 -1.27 5.55 9.82
C TYR A 367 -0.70 4.15 9.56
N SER A 368 -1.21 3.44 8.55
CA SER A 368 -0.77 2.10 8.18
C SER A 368 0.05 2.14 6.89
N LYS A 369 0.54 0.97 6.46
CA LYS A 369 1.27 0.87 5.19
C LYS A 369 0.41 1.21 3.97
N LEU A 370 -0.92 1.28 4.08
CA LEU A 370 -1.84 1.63 2.98
C LEU A 370 -1.56 3.01 2.37
N VAL A 371 -0.99 3.94 3.15
CA VAL A 371 -0.59 5.27 2.67
C VAL A 371 0.38 5.21 1.50
N HIS A 372 1.08 4.09 1.28
CA HIS A 372 1.98 3.96 0.13
C HIS A 372 1.29 4.18 -1.21
N GLY A 373 0.00 3.87 -1.35
CA GLY A 373 -0.75 4.07 -2.58
C GLY A 373 -0.74 5.54 -3.04
N PRO A 374 -1.35 6.47 -2.27
CA PRO A 374 -1.39 7.88 -2.64
C PRO A 374 0.00 8.54 -2.71
N TYR A 375 0.92 8.22 -1.79
CA TYR A 375 2.27 8.82 -1.81
C TYR A 375 3.08 8.36 -3.03
N ARG A 376 2.98 7.07 -3.41
CA ARG A 376 3.61 6.57 -4.64
C ARG A 376 2.99 7.15 -5.89
N LEU A 377 1.66 7.29 -5.95
CA LEU A 377 1.00 7.95 -7.08
C LEU A 377 1.48 9.40 -7.24
N ALA A 378 1.60 10.15 -6.14
CA ALA A 378 2.15 11.50 -6.18
C ALA A 378 3.62 11.52 -6.61
N ALA A 379 4.44 10.56 -6.17
CA ALA A 379 5.83 10.45 -6.60
C ALA A 379 5.97 10.14 -8.10
N LEU A 380 5.12 9.23 -8.62
CA LEU A 380 5.05 8.89 -10.05
C LEU A 380 4.57 10.07 -10.89
N TRP A 381 3.56 10.81 -10.40
CA TRP A 381 3.06 11.99 -11.10
C TRP A 381 4.14 13.07 -11.22
N ARG A 382 4.89 13.32 -10.14
CA ARG A 382 6.01 14.25 -10.20
C ARG A 382 7.13 13.77 -11.12
N ASP A 383 7.47 12.49 -11.08
CA ASP A 383 8.47 11.92 -11.98
C ASP A 383 8.06 12.04 -13.45
N ALA A 384 6.77 11.86 -13.76
CA ALA A 384 6.24 12.08 -15.11
C ALA A 384 6.36 13.54 -15.57
N LEU A 385 6.03 14.51 -14.69
CA LEU A 385 6.20 15.94 -14.98
C LEU A 385 7.66 16.30 -15.26
N GLU A 386 8.59 15.81 -14.45
CA GLU A 386 10.02 16.06 -14.66
C GLU A 386 10.55 15.44 -15.95
N ARG A 387 10.09 14.23 -16.29
CA ARG A 387 10.46 13.58 -17.55
C ARG A 387 10.00 14.40 -18.75
N GLN A 388 8.77 14.90 -18.73
CA GLN A 388 8.25 15.76 -19.79
C GLN A 388 9.05 17.06 -19.90
N HIS A 389 9.29 17.74 -18.77
CA HIS A 389 10.05 18.98 -18.75
C HIS A 389 11.49 18.81 -19.27
N TYR A 390 12.14 17.71 -18.91
CA TYR A 390 13.47 17.38 -19.41
C TYR A 390 13.48 17.15 -20.93
N LEU A 391 12.47 16.45 -21.47
CA LEU A 391 12.34 16.25 -22.92
C LEU A 391 12.09 17.57 -23.64
N HIS A 392 11.21 18.43 -23.12
CA HIS A 392 10.96 19.75 -23.71
C HIS A 392 12.20 20.63 -23.77
N ARG A 393 13.02 20.69 -22.70
CA ARG A 393 14.30 21.43 -22.75
C ARG A 393 15.25 20.86 -23.79
N ARG A 394 15.34 19.53 -23.89
CA ARG A 394 16.23 18.89 -24.86
C ARG A 394 15.82 19.19 -26.30
N ASP A 395 14.53 19.24 -26.57
CA ASP A 395 13.99 19.53 -27.90
C ASP A 395 14.01 21.05 -28.22
N SER A 396 14.11 21.94 -27.21
CA SER A 396 14.28 23.38 -27.43
C SER A 396 15.73 23.80 -27.64
N ASP A 397 16.68 23.04 -27.08
CA ASP A 397 18.12 23.34 -27.13
C ASP A 397 18.85 22.67 -28.31
N GLY A 398 18.18 21.77 -29.04
CA GLY A 398 18.70 21.06 -30.21
C GLY A 398 17.96 21.44 -31.48
#